data_AF-A0A6J4MXK3-F1
#
_entry.id   AF-A0A6J4MXK3-F1
#
_cell.length_a   1.000
_cell.length_b   1.000
_cell.length_c   1.000
_cell.angle_alpha   90.00
_cell.angle_beta   90.00
_cell.angle_gamma   90.00
#
_symmetry.space_group_name_H-M   'P 1'
#
loop_
_entity.id
_entity.type
_entity.pdbx_description
1 polymer ?
#
loop_
_entity_poly.entity_id
_entity_poly.type
_entity_poly.pdbx_seq_one_letter_code
_entity_poly.pdbx_strand_id
1 'polypeptide(L)'
;MSPGLAYPLLGGLGGLAWASALRGWMVELAGPTESEVTWLTFLLVLLPGTLVGVAFGRAAHLRAAGRQAHRAIALAPLLLASAILDPQIFRALITTGEGGGALFVVATVLAGGHALSHRGWSPTRVATATLAAFGVGAMFAVGALAAPLTSPRGLWVALLGSSLIALACLAASLPYPRPGQSTNSTTKQAVQGLR
;
A
#
# COMPACT_ATOMS: atom_id res chain seq x y z
N MET A 1 12.43 -23.81 8.03
CA MET A 1 11.67 -22.65 8.55
C MET A 1 10.24 -23.08 8.82
N SER A 2 9.68 -22.77 10.00
CA SER A 2 8.25 -23.03 10.22
C SER A 2 7.43 -22.18 9.24
N PRO A 3 6.37 -22.73 8.63
CA PRO A 3 5.54 -21.99 7.66
C PRO A 3 4.94 -20.71 8.27
N GLY A 4 4.80 -20.62 9.60
CA GLY A 4 4.36 -19.41 10.28
C GLY A 4 5.32 -18.21 10.19
N LEU A 5 6.63 -18.44 10.08
CA LEU A 5 7.64 -17.38 9.97
C LEU A 5 7.95 -16.98 8.53
N ALA A 6 7.78 -17.89 7.57
CA ALA A 6 8.11 -17.62 6.17
C ALA A 6 7.27 -16.47 5.58
N TYR A 7 5.97 -16.44 5.86
CA TYR A 7 5.06 -15.42 5.32
C TYR A 7 5.36 -13.99 5.79
N PRO A 8 5.51 -13.71 7.11
CA PRO A 8 5.93 -12.38 7.57
C PRO A 8 7.30 -11.95 7.04
N LEU A 9 8.26 -12.88 6.90
CA LEU A 9 9.58 -12.56 6.36
C LEU A 9 9.54 -12.21 4.88
N LEU A 10 8.82 -13.00 4.07
CA LEU A 10 8.59 -12.68 2.65
C LEU A 10 7.83 -11.37 2.48
N GLY A 11 6.84 -11.12 3.34
CA GLY A 11 6.12 -9.85 3.38
C GLY A 11 7.04 -8.68 3.72
N GLY A 12 7.88 -8.81 4.74
CA GLY A 12 8.87 -7.80 5.14
C GLY A 12 9.89 -7.52 4.03
N LEU A 13 10.43 -8.56 3.40
CA LEU A 13 11.32 -8.42 2.23
C LEU A 13 10.62 -7.72 1.06
N GLY A 14 9.36 -8.07 0.79
CA GLY A 14 8.55 -7.39 -0.23
C GLY A 14 8.31 -5.92 0.10
N GLY A 15 8.00 -5.59 1.36
CA GLY A 15 7.84 -4.22 1.83
C GLY A 15 9.14 -3.40 1.75
N LEU A 16 10.27 -4.00 2.10
CA LEU A 16 11.60 -3.40 1.99
C LEU A 16 11.97 -3.13 0.52
N ALA A 17 11.75 -4.12 -0.36
CA ALA A 17 11.99 -3.97 -1.79
C ALA A 17 11.10 -2.88 -2.39
N TRP A 18 9.82 -2.85 -2.02
CA TRP A 18 8.88 -1.83 -2.45
C TRP A 18 9.30 -0.43 -1.98
N ALA A 19 9.66 -0.27 -0.71
CA ALA A 19 10.10 1.02 -0.16
C ALA A 19 11.40 1.51 -0.82
N SER A 20 12.33 0.60 -1.08
CA SER A 20 13.59 0.92 -1.77
C SER A 20 13.35 1.35 -3.22
N ALA A 21 12.47 0.63 -3.93
CA ALA A 21 12.08 0.96 -5.30
C ALA A 21 11.33 2.30 -5.38
N LEU A 22 10.43 2.58 -4.43
CA LEU A 22 9.73 3.86 -4.34
C LEU A 22 10.71 5.02 -4.13
N ARG A 23 11.73 4.83 -3.27
CA ARG A 23 12.77 5.84 -3.08
C ARG A 23 13.57 6.07 -4.36
N GLY A 24 13.95 4.99 -5.06
CA GLY A 24 14.64 5.09 -6.36
C GLY A 24 13.80 5.84 -7.40
N TRP A 25 12.49 5.57 -7.44
CA TRP A 25 11.56 6.30 -8.30
C TRP A 25 11.51 7.81 -7.97
N MET A 26 11.54 8.18 -6.68
CA MET A 26 11.62 9.61 -6.29
C MET A 26 12.92 10.27 -6.73
N VAL A 27 14.05 9.55 -6.76
CA VAL A 27 15.32 10.09 -7.27
C VAL A 27 15.22 10.38 -8.77
N GLU A 28 14.56 9.51 -9.54
CA GLU A 28 14.33 9.75 -10.97
C GLU A 28 13.45 10.98 -11.24
N LEU A 29 12.50 11.30 -10.34
CA LEU A 29 11.65 12.49 -10.44
C LEU A 29 12.38 13.78 -10.07
N ALA A 30 13.11 13.79 -8.96
CA ALA A 30 13.78 14.99 -8.44
C ALA A 30 15.02 15.39 -9.25
N GLY A 31 15.59 14.44 -10.00
CA GLY A 31 16.83 14.65 -10.73
C GLY A 31 18.08 14.59 -9.83
N PRO A 32 19.29 14.56 -10.43
CA PRO A 32 20.54 14.25 -9.71
C PRO A 32 20.99 15.32 -8.70
N THR A 33 20.47 16.54 -8.79
CA THR A 33 21.02 17.72 -8.10
C THR A 33 20.23 18.17 -6.87
N GLU A 34 19.01 17.68 -6.64
CA GLU A 34 18.13 18.15 -5.55
C GLU A 34 17.73 17.07 -4.52
N SER A 35 18.19 15.83 -4.67
CA SER A 35 17.87 14.78 -3.69
C SER A 35 18.90 14.74 -2.56
N GLU A 36 18.74 15.62 -1.57
CA GLU A 36 19.47 15.48 -0.31
C GLU A 36 19.00 14.20 0.41
N VAL A 37 19.83 13.15 0.33
CA VAL A 37 19.58 11.88 1.04
C VAL A 37 20.12 12.02 2.46
N THR A 38 19.24 12.34 3.40
CA THR A 38 19.57 12.17 4.82
C THR A 38 19.29 10.74 5.25
N TRP A 39 20.17 10.17 6.10
CA TRP A 39 19.95 8.84 6.68
C TRP A 39 18.60 8.70 7.39
N LEU A 40 18.07 9.82 7.91
CA LEU A 40 16.78 9.90 8.56
C LEU A 40 15.61 9.66 7.59
N THR A 41 15.59 10.32 6.43
CA THR A 41 14.53 10.12 5.42
C THR A 41 14.58 8.72 4.82
N PHE A 42 15.78 8.15 4.68
CA PHE A 42 15.96 6.77 4.26
C PHE A 42 15.31 5.78 5.26
N LEU A 43 15.61 5.93 6.56
CA LEU A 43 15.00 5.11 7.62
C LEU A 43 13.48 5.31 7.74
N LEU A 44 13.00 6.54 7.60
CA LEU A 44 11.58 6.89 7.72
C LEU A 44 10.72 6.35 6.58
N VAL A 45 11.29 5.93 5.45
CA VAL A 45 10.56 5.28 4.36
C VAL A 45 10.70 3.76 4.42
N LEU A 46 11.92 3.26 4.65
CA LEU A 46 12.20 1.83 4.66
C LEU A 46 11.56 1.13 5.85
N LEU A 47 11.62 1.72 7.03
CA LEU A 47 11.11 1.11 8.26
C LEU A 47 9.60 0.90 8.22
N PRO A 48 8.76 1.91 7.93
CA PRO A 48 7.32 1.68 7.81
C PRO A 48 6.97 0.79 6.63
N GLY A 49 7.65 0.90 5.47
CA GLY A 49 7.42 0.00 4.34
C GLY A 49 7.67 -1.47 4.69
N THR A 50 8.74 -1.74 5.44
CA THR A 50 9.06 -3.09 5.94
C THR A 50 8.02 -3.57 6.95
N LEU A 51 7.61 -2.73 7.90
CA LEU A 51 6.58 -3.07 8.89
C LEU A 51 5.22 -3.35 8.24
N VAL A 52 4.82 -2.56 7.24
CA VAL A 52 3.61 -2.80 6.43
C VAL A 52 3.72 -4.14 5.71
N GLY A 53 4.88 -4.42 5.10
CA GLY A 53 5.15 -5.70 4.46
C GLY A 53 5.01 -6.89 5.41
N VAL A 54 5.60 -6.81 6.61
CA VAL A 54 5.47 -7.84 7.66
C VAL A 54 4.01 -8.03 8.06
N ALA A 55 3.26 -6.93 8.22
CA ALA A 55 1.85 -6.97 8.59
C ALA A 55 1.01 -7.68 7.50
N PHE A 56 1.25 -7.37 6.22
CA PHE A 56 0.60 -8.04 5.09
C PHE A 56 1.02 -9.50 4.93
N GLY A 57 2.28 -9.83 5.17
CA GLY A 57 2.75 -11.21 5.23
C GLY A 57 2.03 -12.01 6.32
N ARG A 58 1.88 -11.42 7.52
CA ARG A 58 1.09 -12.02 8.61
C ARG A 58 -0.39 -12.20 8.23
N ALA A 59 -1.00 -11.23 7.54
CA ALA A 59 -2.37 -11.38 7.03
C ALA A 59 -2.48 -12.53 6.02
N ALA A 60 -1.52 -12.66 5.10
CA ALA A 60 -1.49 -13.76 4.14
C ALA A 60 -1.37 -15.12 4.83
N HIS A 61 -0.55 -15.23 5.88
CA HIS A 61 -0.45 -16.45 6.69
C HIS A 61 -1.79 -16.81 7.35
N LEU A 62 -2.43 -15.84 8.01
CA LEU A 62 -3.73 -16.06 8.66
C LEU A 62 -4.79 -16.51 7.63
N ARG A 63 -4.81 -15.86 6.47
CA ARG A 63 -5.73 -16.19 5.36
C ARG A 63 -5.47 -17.59 4.80
N ALA A 64 -4.20 -18.00 4.67
CA ALA A 64 -3.83 -19.35 4.26
C ALA A 64 -4.27 -20.40 5.30
N ALA A 65 -4.20 -20.06 6.59
CA ALA A 65 -4.69 -20.88 7.70
C ALA A 65 -6.22 -20.82 7.90
N GLY A 66 -6.97 -20.17 7.00
CA GLY A 66 -8.43 -20.02 7.11
C GLY A 66 -8.90 -19.10 8.24
N ARG A 67 -7.99 -18.35 8.87
CA ARG A 67 -8.25 -17.41 9.96
C ARG A 67 -8.39 -15.98 9.41
N GLN A 68 -9.17 -15.16 10.11
CA GLN A 68 -9.32 -13.75 9.76
C GLN A 68 -8.21 -12.91 10.38
N ALA A 69 -7.63 -11.98 9.60
CA ALA A 69 -6.70 -10.99 10.12
C ALA A 69 -7.44 -9.95 10.97
N HIS A 70 -6.77 -9.43 11.99
CA HIS A 70 -7.32 -8.36 12.81
C HIS A 70 -7.50 -7.09 11.97
N ARG A 71 -8.60 -6.33 12.18
CA ARG A 71 -8.90 -5.11 11.40
C ARG A 71 -7.77 -4.07 11.43
N ALA A 72 -7.01 -4.03 12.52
CA ALA A 72 -5.83 -3.17 12.65
C ALA A 72 -4.76 -3.42 11.57
N ILE A 73 -4.64 -4.65 11.06
CA ILE A 73 -3.68 -4.98 10.00
C ILE A 73 -4.09 -4.36 8.65
N ALA A 74 -5.40 -4.15 8.43
CA ALA A 74 -5.88 -3.42 7.25
C ALA A 74 -5.50 -1.93 7.29
N LEU A 75 -5.26 -1.38 8.49
CA LEU A 75 -4.80 -0.01 8.70
C LEU A 75 -3.27 0.11 8.68
N ALA A 76 -2.53 -0.97 8.43
CA ALA A 76 -1.07 -0.93 8.36
C ALA A 76 -0.54 0.15 7.40
N PRO A 77 -1.14 0.44 6.22
CA PRO A 77 -0.69 1.53 5.35
C PRO A 77 -0.60 2.90 6.02
N LEU A 78 -1.34 3.15 7.11
CA LEU A 78 -1.22 4.39 7.88
C LEU A 78 0.21 4.59 8.43
N LEU A 79 0.99 3.52 8.63
CA LEU A 79 2.39 3.63 9.00
C LEU A 79 3.20 4.39 7.95
N LEU A 80 2.83 4.34 6.66
CA LEU A 80 3.52 5.13 5.62
C LEU A 80 3.32 6.64 5.80
N ALA A 81 2.26 7.06 6.51
CA ALA A 81 2.07 8.46 6.87
C ALA A 81 3.07 8.93 7.94
N SER A 82 3.89 8.04 8.52
CA SER A 82 4.95 8.43 9.46
C SER A 82 5.99 9.35 8.82
N ALA A 83 6.09 9.40 7.49
CA ALA A 83 6.92 10.37 6.78
C ALA A 83 6.55 11.84 7.13
N ILE A 84 5.31 12.10 7.53
CA ILE A 84 4.83 13.43 7.94
C ILE A 84 5.41 13.84 9.30
N LEU A 85 5.94 12.91 10.10
CA LEU A 85 6.61 13.24 11.36
C LEU A 85 7.96 13.94 11.15
N ASP A 86 8.49 13.96 9.91
CA ASP A 86 9.66 14.77 9.57
C ASP A 86 9.27 16.26 9.58
N PRO A 87 9.91 17.11 10.40
CA PRO A 87 9.59 18.54 10.50
C PRO A 87 9.74 19.30 9.17
N GLN A 88 10.64 18.87 8.28
CA GLN A 88 10.83 19.49 6.97
C GLN A 88 9.67 19.14 6.04
N ILE A 89 9.27 17.86 6.00
CA ILE A 89 8.13 17.40 5.20
C ILE A 89 6.82 17.98 5.73
N PHE A 90 6.67 18.10 7.05
CA PHE A 90 5.51 18.73 7.67
C PHE A 90 5.42 20.22 7.34
N ARG A 91 6.55 20.94 7.37
CA ARG A 91 6.58 22.35 6.93
C ARG A 91 6.24 22.46 5.45
N ALA A 92 6.86 21.66 4.59
CA ALA A 92 6.55 21.63 3.16
C ALA A 92 5.07 21.28 2.89
N LEU A 93 4.49 20.35 3.66
CA LEU A 93 3.05 20.06 3.60
C LEU A 93 2.18 21.30 3.88
N ILE A 94 2.55 22.12 4.87
CA ILE A 94 1.80 23.31 5.26
C ILE A 94 2.05 24.47 4.29
N THR A 95 3.28 24.65 3.81
CA THR A 95 3.68 25.83 3.04
C THR A 95 3.52 25.66 1.54
N THR A 96 3.81 24.48 1.00
CA THR A 96 3.85 24.19 -0.45
C THR A 96 2.87 23.09 -0.86
N GLY A 97 2.32 22.32 0.09
CA GLY A 97 1.44 21.18 -0.18
C GLY A 97 2.18 19.89 -0.55
N GLU A 98 3.51 19.89 -0.54
CA GLU A 98 4.35 18.81 -1.08
C GLU A 98 4.27 17.50 -0.26
N GLY A 99 3.93 17.55 1.03
CA GLY A 99 3.72 16.34 1.84
C GLY A 99 2.42 15.57 1.51
N GLY A 100 1.55 16.13 0.66
CA GLY A 100 0.27 15.51 0.29
C GLY A 100 0.43 14.17 -0.41
N GLY A 101 1.57 13.95 -1.08
CA GLY A 101 1.88 12.69 -1.77
C GLY A 101 1.81 11.47 -0.85
N ALA A 102 2.30 11.57 0.39
CA ALA A 102 2.25 10.45 1.34
C ALA A 102 0.81 10.11 1.75
N LEU A 103 -0.02 11.11 2.05
CA LEU A 103 -1.44 10.92 2.35
C LEU A 103 -2.20 10.36 1.16
N PHE A 104 -1.89 10.85 -0.04
CA PHE A 104 -2.51 10.39 -1.28
C PHE A 104 -2.17 8.92 -1.57
N VAL A 105 -0.92 8.51 -1.35
CA VAL A 105 -0.50 7.10 -1.46
C VAL A 105 -1.26 6.24 -0.46
N VAL A 106 -1.32 6.65 0.81
CA VAL A 106 -2.05 5.91 1.86
C VAL A 106 -3.54 5.78 1.51
N ALA A 107 -4.18 6.87 1.09
CA ALA A 107 -5.59 6.87 0.68
C ALA A 107 -5.83 5.94 -0.52
N THR A 108 -4.95 5.99 -1.52
CA THR A 108 -5.01 5.14 -2.72
C THR A 108 -4.87 3.66 -2.35
N VAL A 109 -3.91 3.32 -1.49
CA VAL A 109 -3.65 1.94 -1.05
C VAL A 109 -4.82 1.39 -0.22
N LEU A 110 -5.36 2.17 0.71
CA LEU A 110 -6.54 1.78 1.49
C LEU A 110 -7.78 1.61 0.61
N ALA A 111 -8.01 2.55 -0.32
CA ALA A 111 -9.12 2.47 -1.26
C ALA A 111 -8.98 1.26 -2.19
N GLY A 112 -7.78 0.99 -2.70
CA GLY A 112 -7.49 -0.16 -3.56
C GLY A 112 -7.68 -1.48 -2.83
N GLY A 113 -7.15 -1.60 -1.61
CA GLY A 113 -7.36 -2.77 -0.75
C GLY A 113 -8.84 -3.03 -0.50
N HIS A 114 -9.61 -1.99 -0.14
CA HIS A 114 -11.05 -2.11 0.06
C HIS A 114 -11.79 -2.53 -1.23
N ALA A 115 -11.50 -1.86 -2.35
CA ALA A 115 -12.18 -2.10 -3.63
C ALA A 115 -11.96 -3.51 -4.18
N LEU A 116 -10.75 -4.05 -4.00
CA LEU A 116 -10.37 -5.38 -4.47
C LEU A 116 -10.95 -6.51 -3.59
N SER A 117 -11.21 -6.23 -2.32
CA SER A 117 -11.67 -7.25 -1.38
C SER A 117 -13.18 -7.45 -1.35
N HIS A 118 -13.96 -6.52 -1.91
CA HIS A 118 -15.42 -6.63 -1.99
C HIS A 118 -15.87 -7.13 -3.36
N ARG A 119 -16.86 -8.03 -3.37
CA ARG A 119 -17.47 -8.57 -4.60
C ARG A 119 -18.89 -7.98 -4.75
N GLY A 120 -19.21 -7.44 -5.93
CA GLY A 120 -20.50 -6.82 -6.24
C GLY A 120 -20.39 -5.35 -6.69
N TRP A 121 -21.53 -4.74 -6.99
CA TRP A 121 -21.66 -3.35 -7.47
C TRP A 121 -22.16 -2.41 -6.36
N SER A 122 -21.50 -2.39 -5.19
CA SER A 122 -21.84 -1.41 -4.17
C SER A 122 -21.31 -0.01 -4.55
N PRO A 123 -22.07 1.07 -4.27
CA PRO A 123 -21.59 2.44 -4.51
C PRO A 123 -20.27 2.73 -3.79
N THR A 124 -20.07 2.18 -2.59
CA THR A 124 -18.82 2.30 -1.82
C THR A 124 -17.63 1.66 -2.53
N ARG A 125 -17.84 0.51 -3.19
CA ARG A 125 -16.81 -0.15 -3.98
C ARG A 125 -16.50 0.66 -5.24
N VAL A 126 -17.52 1.20 -5.91
CA VAL A 126 -17.30 2.05 -7.09
C VAL A 126 -16.50 3.29 -6.69
N ALA A 127 -16.88 3.98 -5.62
CA ALA A 127 -16.15 5.15 -5.12
C ALA A 127 -14.69 4.84 -4.78
N THR A 128 -14.43 3.75 -4.04
CA THR A 128 -13.06 3.35 -3.67
C THR A 128 -12.26 2.82 -4.86
N ALA A 129 -12.89 2.13 -5.81
CA ALA A 129 -12.24 1.68 -7.05
C ALA A 129 -11.86 2.89 -7.93
N THR A 130 -12.75 3.87 -8.06
CA THR A 130 -12.47 5.12 -8.78
C THR A 130 -11.33 5.88 -8.13
N LEU A 131 -11.33 6.00 -6.79
CA LEU A 131 -10.23 6.64 -6.07
C LEU A 131 -8.91 5.90 -6.26
N ALA A 132 -8.91 4.56 -6.20
CA ALA A 132 -7.72 3.76 -6.41
C ALA A 132 -7.19 3.87 -7.85
N ALA A 133 -8.08 3.80 -8.85
CA ALA A 133 -7.74 3.96 -10.26
C ALA A 133 -7.20 5.37 -10.55
N PHE A 134 -7.84 6.40 -9.97
CA PHE A 134 -7.36 7.77 -10.04
C PHE A 134 -5.97 7.90 -9.41
N GLY A 135 -5.74 7.29 -8.25
CA GLY A 135 -4.43 7.31 -7.59
C GLY A 135 -3.33 6.65 -8.40
N VAL A 136 -3.60 5.49 -9.00
CA VAL A 136 -2.66 4.80 -9.90
C VAL A 136 -2.41 5.63 -11.17
N GLY A 137 -3.46 6.20 -11.77
CA GLY A 137 -3.34 7.06 -12.95
C GLY A 137 -2.58 8.36 -12.66
N ALA A 138 -2.79 8.96 -11.50
CA ALA A 138 -2.06 10.14 -11.05
C ALA A 138 -0.57 9.83 -10.90
N MET A 139 -0.20 8.67 -10.33
CA MET A 139 1.22 8.27 -10.27
C MET A 139 1.84 8.02 -11.64
N PHE A 140 1.08 7.49 -12.59
CA PHE A 140 1.53 7.39 -13.98
C PHE A 140 1.79 8.77 -14.58
N ALA A 141 0.87 9.72 -14.38
CA ALA A 141 1.01 11.09 -14.86
C ALA A 141 2.19 11.83 -14.21
N VAL A 142 2.43 11.63 -12.91
CA VAL A 142 3.61 12.19 -12.20
C VAL A 142 4.91 11.72 -12.84
N GLY A 143 4.97 10.49 -13.38
CA GLY A 143 6.15 10.01 -14.10
C GLY A 143 6.53 10.86 -15.32
N ALA A 144 5.57 11.58 -15.92
CA ALA A 144 5.83 12.52 -17.01
C ALA A 144 6.65 13.75 -16.59
N LEU A 145 6.76 14.02 -15.27
CA LEU A 145 7.61 15.10 -14.74
C LEU A 145 9.10 14.79 -14.92
N ALA A 146 9.49 13.51 -14.95
CA ALA A 146 10.89 13.13 -15.17
C ALA A 146 11.33 13.27 -16.64
N ALA A 147 10.43 12.95 -17.59
CA ALA A 147 10.65 13.07 -19.03
C ALA A 147 9.33 12.87 -19.80
N PRO A 148 9.23 13.32 -21.08
CA PRO A 148 8.03 13.09 -21.90
C PRO A 148 7.67 11.60 -21.97
N LEU A 149 6.37 11.27 -21.92
CA LEU A 149 5.87 9.88 -21.98
C LEU A 149 6.15 9.19 -23.32
N THR A 150 6.46 9.96 -24.36
CA THR A 150 6.93 9.45 -25.66
C THR A 150 8.39 9.00 -25.62
N SER A 151 9.12 9.34 -24.56
CA SER A 151 10.50 8.89 -24.34
C SER A 151 10.52 7.58 -23.55
N PRO A 152 11.51 6.69 -23.80
CA PRO A 152 11.68 5.46 -23.02
C PRO A 152 11.84 5.72 -21.51
N ARG A 153 12.55 6.80 -21.15
CA ARG A 153 12.78 7.18 -19.75
C ARG A 153 11.48 7.60 -19.05
N GLY A 154 10.70 8.48 -19.68
CA GLY A 154 9.42 8.94 -19.10
C GLY A 154 8.44 7.79 -18.91
N LEU A 155 8.34 6.90 -19.90
CA LEU A 155 7.50 5.71 -19.80
C LEU A 155 7.96 4.77 -18.69
N TRP A 156 9.27 4.54 -18.54
CA TRP A 156 9.84 3.73 -17.47
C TRP A 156 9.47 4.25 -16.08
N VAL A 157 9.67 5.56 -15.83
CA VAL A 157 9.37 6.17 -14.53
C VAL A 157 7.86 6.14 -14.24
N ALA A 158 7.02 6.40 -15.24
CA ALA A 158 5.57 6.32 -15.10
C ALA A 158 5.09 4.90 -14.77
N LEU A 159 5.62 3.89 -15.47
CA LEU A 159 5.29 2.48 -15.22
C LEU A 159 5.80 2.01 -13.85
N LEU A 160 7.00 2.41 -13.45
CA LEU A 160 7.56 2.07 -12.15
C LEU A 160 6.67 2.62 -11.01
N GLY A 161 6.34 3.91 -11.03
CA GLY A 161 5.50 4.53 -9.99
C GLY A 161 4.10 3.92 -9.91
N SER A 162 3.43 3.78 -11.04
CA SER A 162 2.08 3.22 -11.12
C SER A 162 2.02 1.74 -10.72
N SER A 163 3.01 0.92 -11.13
CA SER A 163 3.09 -0.49 -10.74
C SER A 163 3.37 -0.67 -9.25
N LEU A 164 4.21 0.17 -8.64
CA LEU A 164 4.45 0.16 -7.19
C LEU A 164 3.17 0.42 -6.41
N ILE A 165 2.35 1.40 -6.81
CA ILE A 165 1.07 1.67 -6.16
C ILE A 165 0.05 0.56 -6.41
N ALA A 166 -0.05 0.06 -7.65
CA ALA A 166 -0.92 -1.08 -7.96
C ALA A 166 -0.57 -2.31 -7.11
N LEU A 167 0.72 -2.60 -6.93
CA LEU A 167 1.20 -3.68 -6.08
C LEU A 167 0.85 -3.46 -4.62
N ALA A 168 0.99 -2.23 -4.11
CA ALA A 168 0.61 -1.89 -2.75
C ALA A 168 -0.91 -2.04 -2.52
N CYS A 169 -1.75 -1.61 -3.46
CA CYS A 169 -3.19 -1.83 -3.44
C CYS A 169 -3.55 -3.32 -3.40
N LEU A 170 -2.88 -4.14 -4.21
CA LEU A 170 -3.06 -5.60 -4.21
C LEU A 170 -2.66 -6.22 -2.87
N ALA A 171 -1.52 -5.82 -2.31
CA ALA A 171 -1.07 -6.31 -1.01
C ALA A 171 -2.02 -5.88 0.12
N ALA A 172 -2.56 -4.67 0.06
CA ALA A 172 -3.55 -4.16 1.01
C ALA A 172 -4.90 -4.90 0.97
N SER A 173 -5.16 -5.72 -0.05
CA SER A 173 -6.35 -6.58 -0.10
C SER A 173 -6.24 -7.81 0.81
N LEU A 174 -5.02 -8.21 1.18
CA LEU A 174 -4.72 -9.44 1.94
C LEU A 174 -5.35 -9.50 3.35
N PRO A 175 -5.43 -8.40 4.13
CA PRO A 175 -6.06 -8.42 5.45
C PRO A 175 -7.58 -8.58 5.42
N TYR A 176 -8.23 -8.37 4.28
CA TYR A 176 -9.68 -8.44 4.20
C TYR A 176 -10.18 -9.89 4.04
N PRO A 177 -11.40 -10.18 4.52
CA PRO A 177 -12.02 -11.51 4.39
C PRO A 177 -12.20 -11.94 2.93
N ARG A 178 -12.19 -13.24 2.67
CA ARG A 178 -12.61 -13.76 1.36
C ARG A 178 -14.13 -13.61 1.22
N PRO A 179 -14.64 -13.09 0.08
CA PRO A 179 -16.07 -13.11 -0.21
C PRO A 179 -16.61 -14.55 -0.16
N GLY A 180 -17.49 -14.84 0.80
CA GLY A 180 -18.12 -16.16 0.99
C GLY A 180 -17.91 -16.83 2.35
N GLN A 181 -17.09 -16.29 3.26
CA GLN A 181 -16.88 -16.88 4.60
C GLN A 181 -17.85 -16.38 5.70
N SER A 182 -18.63 -15.32 5.46
CA SER A 182 -19.37 -14.61 6.52
C SER A 182 -20.81 -15.10 6.80
N THR A 183 -21.31 -16.14 6.13
CA THR A 183 -22.72 -16.58 6.29
C THR A 183 -22.90 -17.98 6.87
N ASN A 184 -21.83 -18.77 7.05
CA ASN A 184 -21.96 -20.17 7.49
C ASN A 184 -21.57 -20.43 8.95
N SER A 185 -20.87 -19.52 9.64
CA SER A 185 -20.46 -19.73 11.03
C SER A 185 -21.62 -19.50 12.02
N THR A 186 -22.44 -18.47 11.80
CA THR A 186 -23.58 -18.15 12.67
C THR A 186 -24.69 -19.19 12.54
N THR A 187 -24.96 -19.65 11.32
CA THR A 187 -25.99 -20.69 11.07
C THR A 187 -25.53 -22.06 11.57
N LYS A 188 -24.25 -22.44 11.44
CA LYS A 188 -23.76 -23.71 11.99
C LYS A 188 -23.73 -23.74 13.52
N GLN A 189 -23.41 -22.62 14.18
CA GLN A 189 -23.46 -22.54 15.65
C GLN A 189 -24.90 -22.54 16.19
N ALA A 190 -25.84 -21.88 15.51
CA ALA A 190 -27.26 -21.92 15.89
C ALA A 190 -27.87 -23.34 15.79
N VAL A 191 -27.46 -24.13 14.80
CA VAL A 191 -27.94 -25.51 14.62
C VAL A 191 -27.27 -26.51 15.58
N GLN A 192 -26.03 -26.25 16.02
CA GLN A 192 -25.32 -27.12 16.98
C GLN A 192 -25.68 -26.86 18.45
N GLY A 193 -26.29 -25.71 18.79
CA GLY A 193 -26.78 -25.44 20.15
C GLY A 193 -28.20 -25.97 20.44
N LEU A 194 -28.85 -26.60 19.47
CA LEU A 194 -30.22 -27.13 19.56
C LEU A 194 -30.28 -28.67 19.53
N ARG A 195 -29.14 -29.36 19.66
CA ARG A 195 -29.04 -30.81 19.79
C ARG A 195 -28.36 -31.17 21.11
#